data_AF-A0A1F3VVX0-F1
#
_entry.id   AF-A0A1F3VVX0-F1
#
_cell.length_a   1.000
_cell.length_b   1.000
_cell.length_c   1.000
_cell.angle_alpha   90.00
_cell.angle_beta   90.00
_cell.angle_gamma   90.00
#
_symmetry.space_group_name_H-M   'P 1'
#
loop_
_entity.id
_entity.type
_entity.pdbx_description
1 polymer ?
#
loop_
_entity_poly.entity_id
_entity_poly.type
_entity_poly.pdbx_seq_one_letter_code
_entity_poly.pdbx_strand_id
1 'polypeptide(L)'
;MERFYIICTRKTLKILTIIFCFLGDFSVLLFLYLKFNNLETFKKIISLHPSLNINAIGEDMIQPLFDLTMQSLVLFLFLIISVHSVVYIFFWYEKKSAMNYIKILSLLGAPTTILLAVEGMSLHIGFAWFILQTFLYAYIYFGLYYFKKLAK
;
A
#
# COMPACT_ATOMS: atom_id res chain seq x y z
N MET A 1 17.30 20.17 -4.67
CA MET A 1 16.68 18.92 -5.17
C MET A 1 17.03 18.63 -6.63
N GLU A 2 17.03 19.62 -7.54
CA GLU A 2 17.33 19.36 -8.97
C GLU A 2 18.67 18.64 -9.22
N ARG A 3 19.72 18.96 -8.44
CA ARG A 3 21.03 18.29 -8.54
C ARG A 3 21.00 16.77 -8.32
N PHE A 4 20.08 16.26 -7.49
CA PHE A 4 19.92 14.82 -7.25
C PHE A 4 19.36 14.06 -8.46
N TYR A 5 18.70 14.76 -9.39
CA TYR A 5 18.09 14.17 -10.57
C TYR A 5 18.90 14.39 -11.85
N ILE A 6 20.04 15.09 -11.79
CA ILE A 6 20.89 15.40 -12.96
C ILE A 6 21.37 14.12 -13.67
N ILE A 7 21.59 13.04 -12.92
CA ILE A 7 22.10 11.76 -13.44
C ILE A 7 20.94 10.84 -13.89
N CYS A 8 19.70 11.14 -13.48
CA CYS A 8 18.58 10.25 -13.69
C CYS A 8 17.93 10.51 -15.06
N THR A 9 17.91 9.52 -15.95
CA THR A 9 17.17 9.64 -17.22
C THR A 9 15.66 9.51 -17.00
N ARG A 10 14.86 10.02 -17.94
CA ARG A 10 13.39 9.84 -17.95
C ARG A 10 12.98 8.37 -17.81
N LYS A 11 13.68 7.47 -18.52
CA LYS A 11 13.41 6.03 -18.47
C LYS A 11 13.73 5.47 -17.09
N THR A 12 14.87 5.85 -16.52
CA THR A 12 15.26 5.45 -15.16
C THR A 12 14.24 5.92 -14.13
N LEU A 13 13.81 7.18 -14.18
CA LEU A 13 12.82 7.71 -13.23
C LEU A 13 11.49 6.96 -13.31
N LYS A 14 11.02 6.62 -14.52
CA LYS A 14 9.80 5.80 -14.68
C LYS A 14 9.95 4.41 -14.07
N ILE A 15 11.06 3.74 -14.31
CA ILE A 15 11.34 2.40 -13.77
C ILE A 15 11.37 2.47 -12.23
N LEU A 16 12.12 3.42 -11.67
CA LEU A 16 12.18 3.63 -10.21
C LEU A 16 10.81 3.96 -9.63
N THR A 17 10.00 4.77 -10.32
CA THR A 17 8.64 5.10 -9.92
C THR A 17 7.78 3.85 -9.80
N ILE A 18 7.76 3.00 -10.84
CA ILE A 18 6.98 1.77 -10.82
C ILE A 18 7.46 0.83 -9.73
N ILE A 19 8.78 0.61 -9.62
CA ILE A 19 9.36 -0.29 -8.61
C ILE A 19 9.04 0.19 -7.20
N PHE A 20 9.28 1.47 -6.90
CA PHE A 20 9.09 2.00 -5.55
C PHE A 20 7.62 2.07 -5.16
N CYS A 21 6.72 2.46 -6.06
CA CYS A 21 5.29 2.45 -5.77
C CYS A 21 4.77 1.01 -5.62
N PHE A 22 5.18 0.08 -6.48
CA PHE A 22 4.79 -1.33 -6.38
C PHE A 22 5.28 -1.98 -5.08
N LEU A 23 6.53 -1.74 -4.69
CA LEU A 23 7.07 -2.20 -3.41
C LEU A 23 6.24 -1.65 -2.24
N GLY A 24 5.87 -0.37 -2.30
CA GLY A 24 5.01 0.25 -1.30
C GLY A 24 3.64 -0.42 -1.21
N ASP A 25 2.97 -0.61 -2.34
CA ASP A 25 1.68 -1.32 -2.40
C ASP A 25 1.79 -2.70 -1.78
N PHE A 26 2.74 -3.51 -2.27
CA PHE A 26 2.93 -4.88 -1.81
C PHE A 26 3.14 -4.93 -0.29
N SER A 27 3.91 -3.97 0.24
CA SER A 27 4.23 -3.90 1.66
C SER A 27 3.04 -3.53 2.52
N VAL A 28 2.22 -2.59 2.07
CA VAL A 28 0.97 -2.22 2.74
C VAL A 28 -0.01 -3.39 2.70
N LEU A 29 -0.17 -4.05 1.55
CA LEU A 29 -1.06 -5.21 1.41
C LEU A 29 -0.60 -6.39 2.28
N LEU A 30 0.70 -6.67 2.32
CA LEU A 30 1.27 -7.70 3.18
C LEU A 30 1.06 -7.37 4.67
N PHE A 31 1.26 -6.11 5.06
CA PHE A 31 1.00 -5.66 6.42
C PHE A 31 -0.48 -5.83 6.81
N LEU A 32 -1.41 -5.46 5.93
CA LEU A 32 -2.84 -5.67 6.17
C LEU A 32 -3.16 -7.15 6.33
N TYR A 33 -2.63 -8.00 5.45
CA TYR A 33 -2.80 -9.44 5.58
C TYR A 33 -2.30 -9.96 6.93
N LEU A 34 -1.06 -9.63 7.32
CA LEU A 34 -0.49 -10.08 8.60
C LEU A 34 -1.26 -9.55 9.81
N LYS A 35 -1.77 -8.31 9.74
CA LYS A 35 -2.56 -7.70 10.83
C LYS A 35 -3.90 -8.40 11.03
N PHE A 36 -4.57 -8.80 9.95
CA PHE A 36 -5.90 -9.41 10.02
C PHE A 36 -5.88 -10.95 10.03
N ASN A 37 -4.78 -11.59 9.63
CA ASN A 37 -4.59 -13.04 9.69
C ASN A 37 -4.29 -13.51 11.14
N ASN A 38 -5.13 -13.10 12.08
CA ASN A 38 -5.06 -13.46 13.48
C ASN A 38 -6.48 -13.65 14.02
N LEU A 39 -6.82 -14.89 14.32
CA LEU A 39 -8.14 -15.28 14.79
C LEU A 39 -8.55 -14.55 16.08
N GLU A 40 -7.61 -14.32 17.00
CA GLU A 40 -7.89 -13.59 18.25
C GLU A 40 -8.20 -12.11 17.98
N THR A 41 -7.52 -11.50 17.01
CA THR A 41 -7.82 -10.14 16.56
C THR A 41 -9.22 -10.07 15.93
N PHE A 42 -9.56 -11.06 15.10
CA PHE A 42 -10.89 -11.18 14.50
C PHE A 42 -12.00 -11.32 15.55
N LYS A 43 -11.84 -12.23 16.53
CA LYS A 43 -12.78 -12.36 17.66
C LYS A 43 -12.93 -11.04 18.42
N LYS A 44 -11.83 -10.33 18.68
CA LYS A 44 -11.87 -9.03 19.35
C LYS A 44 -12.60 -7.97 18.54
N ILE A 45 -12.49 -7.98 17.21
CA ILE A 45 -13.19 -7.01 16.35
C ILE A 45 -14.70 -7.31 16.33
N ILE A 46 -15.09 -8.59 16.21
CA ILE A 46 -16.51 -8.96 16.23
C ILE A 46 -17.15 -8.62 17.57
N SER A 47 -16.46 -8.83 18.70
CA SER A 47 -17.02 -8.55 20.03
C SER A 47 -17.25 -7.07 20.29
N LEU A 48 -16.54 -6.19 19.57
CA LEU A 48 -16.73 -4.75 19.63
C LEU A 48 -17.92 -4.28 18.79
N HIS A 49 -18.48 -5.14 17.93
CA HIS A 49 -19.58 -4.75 17.05
C HIS A 49 -20.91 -4.87 17.82
N PRO A 50 -21.63 -3.76 18.07
CA PRO A 50 -22.81 -3.76 18.96
C PRO A 50 -23.98 -4.62 18.45
N SER A 51 -23.98 -4.97 17.17
CA SER A 51 -24.98 -5.83 16.51
C SER A 51 -24.56 -7.29 16.37
N LEU A 52 -23.30 -7.64 16.65
CA LEU A 52 -22.80 -9.02 16.55
C LEU A 52 -22.49 -9.52 17.96
N ASN A 53 -23.45 -10.21 18.57
CA ASN A 53 -23.19 -10.90 19.82
C ASN A 53 -22.40 -12.18 19.49
N ILE A 54 -21.12 -12.26 19.87
CA ILE A 54 -20.31 -13.47 19.68
C ILE A 54 -20.98 -14.69 20.33
N ASN A 55 -21.69 -14.51 21.43
CA ASN A 55 -22.41 -15.61 22.09
C ASN A 55 -23.63 -16.08 21.29
N ALA A 56 -24.09 -15.32 20.29
CA ALA A 56 -25.15 -15.71 19.36
C ALA A 56 -24.59 -16.38 18.09
N ILE A 57 -23.30 -16.22 17.81
CA ILE A 57 -22.59 -16.96 16.77
C ILE A 57 -22.10 -18.25 17.45
N GLY A 58 -22.60 -19.41 17.04
CA GLY A 58 -22.11 -20.68 17.58
C GLY A 58 -20.58 -20.76 17.47
N GLU A 59 -19.91 -21.31 18.48
CA GLU A 59 -18.44 -21.40 18.49
C GLU A 59 -17.91 -22.16 17.26
N ASP A 60 -18.71 -23.09 16.74
CA ASP A 60 -18.50 -23.85 15.50
C ASP A 60 -18.52 -22.98 14.23
N MET A 61 -19.19 -21.82 14.27
CA MET A 61 -19.30 -20.89 13.15
C MET A 61 -18.20 -19.83 13.11
N ILE A 62 -17.43 -19.66 14.19
CA ILE A 62 -16.38 -18.62 14.27
C ILE A 62 -15.27 -18.90 13.26
N GLN A 63 -14.80 -20.15 13.17
CA GLN A 63 -13.71 -20.52 12.27
C GLN A 63 -14.12 -20.40 10.78
N PRO A 64 -15.27 -20.95 10.33
CA PRO A 64 -15.75 -20.74 8.97
C PRO A 64 -15.93 -19.26 8.60
N LEU A 65 -16.41 -18.43 9.53
CA LEU A 65 -16.58 -17.00 9.30
C LEU A 65 -15.23 -16.28 9.16
N PHE A 66 -14.24 -16.65 9.98
CA PHE A 66 -12.87 -16.16 9.85
C PHE A 66 -12.27 -16.54 8.50
N ASP A 67 -12.39 -17.80 8.09
CA ASP A 67 -11.84 -18.30 6.83
C ASP A 67 -12.48 -17.59 5.62
N LEU A 68 -13.80 -17.40 5.64
CA LEU A 68 -14.52 -16.63 4.62
C LEU A 68 -14.04 -15.17 4.57
N THR A 69 -13.83 -14.56 5.74
CA THR A 69 -13.31 -13.19 5.84
C THR A 69 -11.90 -13.09 5.28
N MET A 70 -11.02 -14.06 5.58
CA MET A 70 -9.66 -14.09 5.08
C MET A 70 -9.60 -14.34 3.58
N GLN A 71 -10.43 -15.22 3.03
CA GLN A 71 -10.54 -15.41 1.57
C GLN A 71 -11.01 -14.12 0.88
N SER A 72 -12.01 -13.45 1.45
CA SER A 72 -12.51 -12.16 0.95
C SER A 72 -11.45 -11.08 0.99
N LEU A 73 -10.66 -11.02 2.08
CA LEU A 73 -9.53 -10.11 2.20
C LEU A 73 -8.49 -10.38 1.12
N VAL A 74 -8.05 -11.63 0.94
CA VAL A 74 -7.04 -11.99 -0.07
C VAL A 74 -7.52 -11.62 -1.48
N LEU A 75 -8.79 -11.91 -1.81
CA LEU A 75 -9.38 -11.50 -3.09
C LEU A 75 -9.34 -9.98 -3.27
N PHE A 76 -9.71 -9.22 -2.24
CA PHE A 76 -9.69 -7.76 -2.26
C PHE A 76 -8.26 -7.21 -2.45
N LEU A 77 -7.28 -7.74 -1.73
CA LEU A 77 -5.87 -7.36 -1.89
C LEU A 77 -5.36 -7.66 -3.31
N PHE A 78 -5.77 -8.79 -3.89
CA PHE A 78 -5.45 -9.17 -5.27
C PHE A 78 -6.08 -8.21 -6.31
N LEU A 79 -7.31 -7.75 -6.08
CA LEU A 79 -7.95 -6.76 -6.93
C LEU A 79 -7.21 -5.41 -6.88
N ILE A 80 -6.79 -4.97 -5.70
CA ILE A 80 -6.02 -3.72 -5.54
C ILE A 80 -4.71 -3.79 -6.35
N ILE A 81 -3.93 -4.86 -6.19
CA ILE A 81 -2.64 -4.96 -6.91
C ILE A 81 -2.85 -5.03 -8.42
N SER A 82 -3.94 -5.64 -8.88
CA SER A 82 -4.31 -5.69 -10.30
C SER A 82 -4.63 -4.30 -10.84
N VAL A 83 -5.44 -3.51 -10.11
CA VAL A 83 -5.76 -2.12 -10.47
C VAL A 83 -4.49 -1.27 -10.53
N HIS A 84 -3.62 -1.37 -9.53
CA HIS A 84 -2.36 -0.62 -9.49
C HIS A 84 -1.43 -1.01 -10.64
N SER A 85 -1.37 -2.30 -11.00
CA SER A 85 -0.60 -2.78 -12.15
C SER A 85 -1.07 -2.15 -13.46
N VAL A 86 -2.38 -2.02 -13.67
CA VAL A 86 -2.94 -1.30 -14.83
C VAL A 86 -2.54 0.17 -14.83
N VAL A 87 -2.56 0.82 -13.66
CA VAL A 87 -2.10 2.21 -13.52
C VAL A 87 -0.62 2.34 -13.87
N TYR A 88 0.23 1.40 -13.46
CA TYR A 88 1.67 1.40 -13.80
C TYR A 88 1.91 1.24 -15.30
N ILE A 89 1.14 0.39 -15.97
CA ILE A 89 1.17 0.27 -17.43
C ILE A 89 0.78 1.60 -18.07
N PHE A 90 -0.32 2.23 -17.65
CA PHE A 90 -0.74 3.53 -18.18
C PHE A 90 0.25 4.66 -17.89
N PHE A 91 0.91 4.63 -16.73
CA PHE A 91 1.97 5.55 -16.39
C PHE A 91 3.19 5.38 -17.30
N TRP A 92 3.55 4.14 -17.65
CA TRP A 92 4.62 3.86 -18.62
C TRP A 92 4.35 4.54 -19.96
N TYR A 93 3.10 4.49 -20.43
CA TYR A 93 2.59 5.18 -21.62
C TYR A 93 2.22 6.65 -21.39
N GLU A 94 2.61 7.23 -20.25
CA GLU A 94 2.50 8.66 -19.95
C GLU A 94 1.07 9.21 -19.98
N LYS A 95 0.08 8.36 -19.69
CA LYS A 95 -1.31 8.81 -19.57
C LYS A 95 -1.43 9.82 -18.43
N LYS A 96 -2.04 10.98 -18.70
CA LYS A 96 -2.18 12.09 -17.76
C LYS A 96 -2.89 11.68 -16.46
N SER A 97 -3.92 10.83 -16.55
CA SER A 97 -4.64 10.29 -15.38
C SER A 97 -3.73 9.45 -14.49
N ALA A 98 -2.94 8.54 -15.06
CA ALA A 98 -2.00 7.70 -14.33
C ALA A 98 -0.86 8.52 -13.70
N MET A 99 -0.37 9.54 -14.41
CA MET A 99 0.62 10.48 -13.87
C MET A 99 0.09 11.22 -12.63
N ASN A 100 -1.15 11.71 -12.70
CA ASN A 100 -1.79 12.37 -11.55
C ASN A 100 -2.03 11.38 -10.41
N TYR A 101 -2.47 10.16 -10.72
CA TYR A 101 -2.64 9.10 -9.73
C TYR A 101 -1.35 8.83 -8.98
N ILE A 102 -0.22 8.60 -9.66
CA ILE A 102 1.05 8.32 -8.99
C ILE A 102 1.53 9.52 -8.15
N LYS A 103 1.28 10.75 -8.59
CA LYS A 103 1.58 11.95 -7.79
C LYS A 103 0.78 11.96 -6.48
N ILE A 104 -0.51 11.65 -6.54
CA ILE A 104 -1.37 11.57 -5.36
C ILE A 104 -0.94 10.40 -4.48
N LEU A 105 -0.70 9.22 -5.07
CA LEU A 105 -0.23 8.03 -4.39
C LEU A 105 1.08 8.28 -3.64
N SER A 106 2.05 8.95 -4.27
CA SER A 106 3.34 9.25 -3.62
C SER A 106 3.23 10.36 -2.57
N LEU A 107 2.35 11.35 -2.78
CA LEU A 107 2.08 12.40 -1.79
C LEU A 107 1.40 11.85 -0.54
N LEU A 108 0.39 10.99 -0.69
CA LEU A 108 -0.35 10.40 0.42
C LEU A 108 0.36 9.18 1.00
N GLY A 109 1.07 8.42 0.16
CA GLY A 109 1.80 7.23 0.55
C GLY A 109 2.87 7.53 1.59
N ALA A 110 3.63 8.63 1.43
CA ALA A 110 4.67 9.03 2.39
C ALA A 110 4.13 9.21 3.84
N PRO A 111 3.13 10.06 4.12
CA PRO A 111 2.59 10.18 5.48
C PRO A 111 1.91 8.89 5.94
N THR A 112 1.20 8.17 5.06
CA THR A 112 0.57 6.89 5.43
C THR A 112 1.62 5.86 5.87
N THR A 113 2.75 5.74 5.19
CA THR A 113 3.79 4.79 5.59
C THR A 113 4.46 5.16 6.91
N ILE A 114 4.55 6.46 7.25
CA ILE A 114 5.00 6.86 8.59
C ILE A 114 4.02 6.34 9.67
N LEU A 115 2.71 6.50 9.46
CA LEU A 115 1.71 5.99 10.40
C LEU A 115 1.77 4.47 10.54
N LEU A 116 1.94 3.76 9.42
CA LEU A 116 2.10 2.30 9.42
C LEU A 116 3.41 1.85 10.08
N ALA A 117 4.48 2.65 10.03
CA ALA A 117 5.71 2.36 10.76
C ALA A 117 5.44 2.30 12.27
N VAL A 118 4.63 3.22 12.80
CA VAL A 118 4.27 3.26 14.23
C VAL A 118 3.51 1.98 14.62
N GLU A 119 2.49 1.60 13.86
CA GLU A 119 1.77 0.35 14.11
C GLU A 119 2.65 -0.89 13.94
N GLY A 120 3.53 -0.88 12.93
CA GLY A 120 4.44 -1.98 12.61
C GLY A 120 5.51 -2.26 13.66
N MET A 121 5.74 -1.36 14.63
CA MET A 121 6.61 -1.65 15.78
C MET A 121 6.11 -2.87 16.57
N SER A 122 4.80 -3.07 16.65
CA SER A 122 4.19 -4.20 17.37
C SER A 122 4.38 -5.56 16.69
N LEU A 123 4.61 -5.57 15.37
CA LEU A 123 4.72 -6.79 14.57
C LEU A 123 6.18 -7.23 14.35
N HIS A 124 7.18 -6.50 14.88
CA HIS A 124 8.64 -6.69 14.67
C HIS A 124 9.11 -6.71 13.20
N ILE A 125 8.18 -6.62 12.25
CA ILE A 125 8.38 -6.67 10.82
C ILE A 125 7.79 -5.37 10.30
N GLY A 126 8.64 -4.49 9.77
CA GLY A 126 8.17 -3.40 8.93
C GLY A 126 8.51 -1.98 9.38
N PHE A 127 8.95 -1.71 10.62
CA PHE A 127 9.28 -0.32 11.03
C PHE A 127 10.33 0.31 10.10
N ALA A 128 11.53 -0.28 10.02
CA ALA A 128 12.61 0.23 9.17
C ALA A 128 12.20 0.29 7.69
N TRP A 129 11.41 -0.69 7.25
CA TRP A 129 10.93 -0.78 5.89
C TRP A 129 9.91 0.32 5.53
N PHE A 130 8.96 0.61 6.40
CA PHE A 130 7.98 1.68 6.19
C PHE A 130 8.62 3.08 6.29
N ILE A 131 9.65 3.25 7.11
CA ILE A 131 10.47 4.45 7.11
C ILE A 131 11.22 4.59 5.77
N LEU A 132 11.85 3.53 5.28
CA LEU A 132 12.48 3.54 3.95
C LEU A 132 11.46 3.89 2.86
N GLN A 133 10.29 3.26 2.88
CA GLN A 133 9.23 3.47 1.91
C GLN A 133 8.71 4.91 1.90
N THR A 134 8.70 5.58 3.06
CA THR A 134 8.40 7.01 3.18
C THR A 134 9.36 7.85 2.33
N PHE A 135 10.66 7.59 2.44
CA PHE A 135 11.67 8.29 1.65
C PHE A 135 11.55 7.97 0.15
N LEU A 136 11.22 6.72 -0.20
CA LEU A 136 11.00 6.32 -1.59
C LEU A 136 9.79 7.06 -2.20
N TYR A 137 8.67 7.14 -1.48
CA TYR A 137 7.51 7.92 -1.94
C TYR A 137 7.81 9.41 -2.06
N ALA A 138 8.50 10.00 -1.08
CA ALA A 138 8.94 11.38 -1.16
C ALA A 138 9.86 11.63 -2.37
N TYR A 139 10.81 10.72 -2.61
CA TYR A 139 11.68 10.76 -3.78
C TYR A 139 10.85 10.75 -5.08
N ILE A 140 9.88 9.84 -5.23
CA ILE A 140 9.02 9.82 -6.42
C ILE A 140 8.21 11.11 -6.57
N TYR A 141 7.59 11.60 -5.49
CA TYR A 141 6.79 12.83 -5.55
C TYR A 141 7.62 14.03 -6.05
N PHE A 142 8.80 14.25 -5.46
CA PHE A 142 9.68 15.33 -5.88
C PHE A 142 10.25 15.09 -7.27
N GLY A 143 10.59 13.85 -7.62
CA GLY A 143 11.00 13.47 -8.96
C GLY A 143 9.95 13.88 -9.99
N LEU A 144 8.69 13.49 -9.82
CA LEU A 144 7.61 13.84 -10.74
C LEU A 144 7.23 15.32 -10.74
N TYR A 145 7.53 16.06 -9.66
CA TYR A 145 7.29 17.51 -9.58
C TYR A 145 8.37 18.32 -10.31
N TYR A 146 9.65 18.00 -10.10
CA TYR A 146 10.78 18.73 -10.66
C TYR A 146 11.18 18.27 -12.06
N PHE A 147 10.88 17.02 -12.45
CA PHE A 147 11.07 16.54 -13.83
C PHE A 147 9.96 17.06 -14.76
N LYS A 148 9.74 18.38 -14.82
CA LYS A 148 8.79 19.05 -15.74
C LYS A 148 9.14 18.87 -17.23
N LYS A 149 10.32 18.32 -17.56
CA LYS A 149 10.72 17.91 -18.92
C LYS A 149 10.17 16.54 -19.34
N LEU A 150 9.14 16.02 -18.66
CA LEU A 150 8.32 14.88 -19.11
C LEU A 150 7.07 15.31 -19.90
N ALA A 151 6.86 16.61 -20.12
CA ALA A 151 5.65 17.15 -20.74
C ALA A 151 5.93 18.11 -21.92
N LYS A 152 7.12 18.00 -22.54
CA LYS A 152 7.38 18.52 -23.89
C LYS A 152 7.71 17.37 -24.80
#